data_AF-A0A7S4NNH7-F1
#
_entry.id   AF-A0A7S4NNH7-F1
#
_cell.length_a   1.000
_cell.length_b   1.000
_cell.length_c   1.000
_cell.angle_alpha   90.00
_cell.angle_beta   90.00
_cell.angle_gamma   90.00
#
_symmetry.space_group_name_H-M   'P 1'
#
loop_
_entity.id
_entity.type
_entity.pdbx_description
1 polymer ?
#
loop_
_entity_poly.entity_id
_entity_poly.type
_entity_poly.pdbx_seq_one_letter_code
_entity_poly.pdbx_strand_id
1 'polypeptide(L)'
;AAFIANMGPLVEPTSKDAFHSKTARRPAGLFAHNVQQVVIQNLHAQETGRAKGVLGRLLKALSGASPSGEAPYKTEAYSAAGNAKILEGGQRPQMLSSGGALLFDRRQALEAELSNLTRLESNSVFADTIASLVETS
;
A
#
# COMPACT_ATOMS: atom_id res chain seq x y z
N ALA A 1 -4.91 0.58 15.69
CA ALA A 1 -5.25 -0.35 14.60
C ALA A 1 -6.73 -0.21 14.28
N ALA A 2 -7.12 -0.11 13.00
CA ALA A 2 -8.52 -0.11 12.58
C ALA A 2 -8.86 -1.48 11.99
N PHE A 3 -9.90 -2.12 12.52
CA PHE A 3 -10.37 -3.42 12.06
C PHE A 3 -11.68 -3.22 11.29
N ILE A 4 -11.73 -3.70 10.04
CA ILE A 4 -12.96 -3.72 9.24
C ILE A 4 -13.53 -5.13 9.39
N ALA A 5 -14.57 -5.28 10.23
CA ALA A 5 -15.25 -6.56 10.42
C ALA A 5 -16.69 -6.49 9.88
N ASN A 6 -17.14 -7.59 9.29
CA ASN A 6 -18.52 -7.81 8.85
C ASN A 6 -18.96 -7.05 7.57
N MET A 7 -18.16 -7.15 6.50
CA MET A 7 -18.49 -6.55 5.21
C MET A 7 -19.12 -7.58 4.27
N GLY A 8 -20.44 -7.49 4.11
CA GLY A 8 -21.11 -8.02 2.92
C GLY A 8 -21.02 -7.00 1.77
N PRO A 9 -21.07 -7.44 0.51
CA PRO A 9 -20.97 -6.52 -0.64
C PRO A 9 -22.28 -5.75 -0.91
N LEU A 10 -23.34 -6.00 -0.14
CA LEU A 10 -24.63 -5.37 -0.37
C LEU A 10 -24.55 -3.86 -0.12
N VAL A 11 -25.11 -3.10 -1.06
CA VAL A 11 -25.20 -1.63 -0.99
C VAL A 11 -26.30 -1.19 -0.02
N GLU A 12 -27.37 -1.96 0.04
CA GLU A 12 -28.56 -1.69 0.83
C GLU A 12 -29.22 -3.02 1.25
N PRO A 13 -29.94 -3.03 2.38
CA PRO A 13 -30.80 -4.15 2.72
C PRO A 13 -31.74 -4.49 1.56
N THR A 14 -31.84 -5.77 1.20
CA THR A 14 -32.58 -6.24 0.02
C THR A 14 -33.47 -7.41 0.38
N SER A 15 -34.70 -7.44 -0.15
CA SER A 15 -35.60 -8.59 -0.04
C SER A 15 -35.36 -9.59 -1.19
N LYS A 16 -35.83 -10.83 -1.01
CA LYS A 16 -35.75 -11.87 -2.05
C LYS A 16 -36.48 -11.44 -3.33
N ASP A 17 -37.65 -10.82 -3.21
CA ASP A 17 -38.41 -10.36 -4.37
C ASP A 17 -37.70 -9.23 -5.10
N ALA A 18 -37.14 -8.25 -4.36
CA ALA A 18 -36.32 -7.19 -4.95
C ALA A 18 -35.03 -7.74 -5.58
N PHE A 19 -34.52 -8.86 -5.08
CA PHE A 19 -33.42 -9.62 -5.69
C PHE A 19 -33.85 -10.37 -6.97
N HIS A 20 -35.08 -10.86 -7.10
CA HIS A 20 -35.51 -11.50 -8.35
C HIS A 20 -35.98 -10.48 -9.40
N SER A 21 -36.63 -9.40 -8.98
CA SER A 21 -37.21 -8.38 -9.87
C SER A 21 -36.21 -7.32 -10.37
N LYS A 22 -34.94 -7.36 -9.94
CA LYS A 22 -33.88 -6.42 -10.37
C LYS A 22 -34.12 -4.96 -9.99
N THR A 23 -34.91 -4.72 -8.95
CA THR A 23 -35.20 -3.37 -8.44
C THR A 23 -34.21 -2.90 -7.37
N ALA A 24 -33.59 -3.81 -6.62
CA ALA A 24 -32.57 -3.46 -5.63
C ALA A 24 -31.20 -3.16 -6.27
N ARG A 25 -30.47 -2.18 -5.70
CA ARG A 25 -29.08 -1.89 -6.09
C ARG A 25 -28.16 -3.00 -5.59
N ARG A 26 -27.35 -3.55 -6.50
CA ARG A 26 -26.50 -4.71 -6.21
C ARG A 26 -25.03 -4.44 -6.49
N PRO A 27 -24.14 -5.10 -5.75
CA PRO A 27 -22.75 -5.17 -6.12
C PRO A 27 -22.56 -5.98 -7.41
N ALA A 28 -21.45 -5.69 -8.10
CA ALA A 28 -20.99 -6.51 -9.21
C ALA A 28 -20.72 -7.95 -8.72
N GLY A 29 -21.14 -8.95 -9.50
CA GLY A 29 -20.85 -10.35 -9.18
C GLY A 29 -21.31 -10.78 -7.79
N LEU A 30 -22.51 -10.39 -7.36
CA LEU A 30 -23.09 -10.90 -6.11
C LEU A 30 -23.05 -12.45 -6.12
N PHE A 31 -22.44 -13.05 -5.09
CA PHE A 31 -22.06 -14.47 -4.91
C PHE A 31 -20.74 -14.95 -5.55
N ALA A 32 -20.05 -14.12 -6.35
CA ALA A 32 -18.72 -14.44 -6.85
C ALA A 32 -17.65 -14.07 -5.80
N HIS A 33 -17.04 -15.09 -5.19
CA HIS A 33 -16.12 -14.91 -4.07
C HIS A 33 -14.93 -13.97 -4.38
N ASN A 34 -14.29 -14.17 -5.53
CA ASN A 34 -13.19 -13.33 -5.99
C ASN A 34 -13.59 -11.85 -6.16
N VAL A 35 -14.78 -11.60 -6.70
CA VAL A 35 -15.29 -10.24 -6.89
C VAL A 35 -15.62 -9.60 -5.55
N GLN A 36 -16.24 -10.35 -4.63
CA GLN A 36 -16.57 -9.86 -3.30
C GLN A 36 -15.32 -9.48 -2.50
N GLN A 37 -14.24 -10.25 -2.59
CA GLN A 37 -12.96 -9.90 -1.97
C GLN A 37 -12.46 -8.52 -2.45
N VAL A 38 -12.53 -8.26 -3.75
CA VAL A 38 -12.11 -6.98 -4.34
C VAL A 38 -13.01 -5.82 -3.87
N VAL A 39 -14.33 -6.03 -3.88
CA VAL A 39 -15.32 -5.04 -3.45
C VAL A 39 -15.15 -4.67 -1.97
N ILE A 40 -14.90 -5.65 -1.11
CA ILE A 40 -14.66 -5.40 0.32
C ILE A 40 -13.38 -4.58 0.51
N GLN A 41 -12.35 -4.85 -0.28
CA GLN A 41 -11.06 -4.15 -0.19
C GLN A 41 -11.12 -2.71 -0.72
N ASN A 42 -11.99 -2.42 -1.70
CA ASN A 42 -12.11 -1.08 -2.29
C ASN A 42 -13.29 -0.25 -1.75
N LEU A 43 -14.25 -0.89 -1.06
CA LEU A 43 -15.49 -0.32 -0.55
C LEU A 43 -16.42 0.32 -1.62
N HIS A 44 -16.28 -0.11 -2.88
CA HIS A 44 -17.08 0.34 -4.01
C HIS A 44 -17.82 -0.85 -4.63
N ALA A 45 -19.06 -1.07 -4.18
CA ALA A 45 -19.88 -2.22 -4.55
C ALA A 45 -20.04 -2.45 -6.06
N GLN A 46 -20.12 -1.38 -6.84
CA GLN A 46 -20.35 -1.46 -8.30
C GLN A 46 -19.07 -1.39 -9.13
N GLU A 47 -17.91 -1.13 -8.53
CA GLU A 47 -16.67 -0.89 -9.27
C GLU A 47 -15.57 -1.82 -8.75
N THR A 48 -15.23 -2.81 -9.55
CA THR A 48 -14.25 -3.85 -9.20
C THR A 48 -12.87 -3.55 -9.77
N GLY A 49 -12.77 -2.76 -10.84
CA GLY A 49 -11.52 -2.51 -11.55
C GLY A 49 -10.86 -1.19 -11.15
N ARG A 50 -11.59 -0.08 -11.26
CA ARG A 50 -11.05 1.29 -11.18
C ARG A 50 -10.90 1.80 -9.76
N ALA A 51 -11.81 1.39 -8.87
CA ALA A 51 -11.83 1.87 -7.49
C ALA A 51 -10.57 1.41 -6.75
N LYS A 52 -9.88 2.37 -6.12
CA LYS A 52 -8.68 2.11 -5.31
C LYS A 52 -9.02 1.47 -3.97
N GLY A 53 -8.02 1.02 -3.22
CA GLY A 53 -8.22 0.42 -1.91
C GLY A 53 -8.69 1.43 -0.86
N VAL A 54 -9.51 0.98 0.09
CA VAL A 54 -10.00 1.87 1.16
C VAL A 54 -8.87 2.36 2.06
N LEU A 55 -7.92 1.49 2.42
CA LEU A 55 -6.77 1.89 3.24
C LEU A 55 -5.79 2.74 2.46
N GLY A 56 -5.56 2.45 1.17
CA GLY A 56 -4.73 3.29 0.31
C GLY A 56 -5.26 4.74 0.23
N ARG A 57 -6.58 4.91 0.08
CA ARG A 57 -7.22 6.24 0.13
C ARG A 57 -7.09 6.89 1.51
N LEU A 58 -7.27 6.13 2.59
CA LEU A 58 -7.15 6.65 3.96
C LEU A 58 -5.74 7.16 4.26
N LEU A 59 -4.71 6.37 3.92
CA LEU A 59 -3.31 6.76 4.09
C LEU A 59 -3.00 8.03 3.29
N LYS A 60 -3.45 8.10 2.03
CA LYS A 60 -3.27 9.29 1.18
C LYS A 60 -3.95 10.54 1.76
N ALA A 61 -5.11 10.39 2.40
CA ALA A 61 -5.80 11.49 3.05
C ALA A 61 -5.04 11.96 4.31
N LEU A 62 -4.50 11.03 5.09
CA LEU A 62 -3.74 11.33 6.31
C LEU A 62 -2.36 11.93 6.04
N SER A 63 -1.69 11.49 4.97
CA SER A 63 -0.38 12.00 4.56
C SER A 63 -0.47 13.27 3.70
N GLY A 64 -1.67 13.68 3.33
CA GLY A 64 -1.93 14.89 2.55
C GLY A 64 -2.07 16.14 3.43
N ALA A 65 -2.14 17.31 2.79
CA ALA A 65 -2.43 18.55 3.49
C ALA A 65 -3.81 18.48 4.15
N SER A 66 -3.87 18.71 5.46
CA SER A 66 -5.14 18.73 6.18
C SER A 66 -5.98 19.94 5.77
N PRO A 67 -7.31 19.80 5.62
CA PRO A 67 -8.21 20.94 5.43
C PRO A 67 -8.13 21.98 6.56
N SER A 68 -7.72 21.56 7.76
CA SER A 68 -7.51 22.44 8.93
C SER A 68 -6.18 23.19 8.89
N GLY A 69 -5.30 22.92 7.92
CA GLY A 69 -3.96 23.50 7.85
C GLY A 69 -2.92 22.85 8.76
N GLU A 70 -3.31 21.81 9.51
CA GLU A 70 -2.38 21.02 10.33
C GLU A 70 -1.37 20.25 9.49
N ALA A 71 -0.19 20.00 10.09
CA ALA A 71 0.86 19.22 9.46
C ALA A 71 0.36 17.79 9.15
N PRO A 72 0.71 17.22 7.98
CA PRO A 72 0.33 15.86 7.62
C PRO A 72 0.83 14.83 8.61
N TYR A 73 0.10 13.73 8.74
CA TYR A 73 0.53 12.60 9.56
C TYR A 73 1.59 11.77 8.83
N LYS A 74 2.59 11.28 9.58
CA LYS A 74 3.49 10.25 9.06
C LYS A 74 2.73 8.93 8.97
N THR A 75 2.62 8.40 7.76
CA THR A 75 1.93 7.14 7.49
C THR A 75 2.87 6.13 6.86
N GLU A 76 2.80 4.88 7.28
CA GLU A 76 3.51 3.77 6.65
C GLU A 76 2.53 2.63 6.37
N ALA A 77 2.76 1.91 5.28
CA ALA A 77 1.93 0.78 4.88
C ALA A 77 2.76 -0.50 4.87
N TYR A 78 2.22 -1.57 5.45
CA TYR A 78 2.86 -2.87 5.51
C TYR A 78 1.88 -3.94 5.04
N SER A 79 2.37 -4.95 4.31
CA SER A 79 1.55 -6.08 3.86
C SER A 79 2.30 -7.39 4.03
N ALA A 80 1.68 -8.35 4.73
CA ALA A 80 2.22 -9.70 4.90
C ALA A 80 1.73 -10.71 3.83
N ALA A 81 0.74 -10.34 3.02
CA ALA A 81 0.00 -11.28 2.16
C ALA A 81 0.11 -10.98 0.64
N GLY A 82 1.05 -10.12 0.23
CA GLY A 82 1.18 -9.70 -1.16
C GLY A 82 0.58 -8.33 -1.48
N ASN A 83 0.47 -8.03 -2.77
CA ASN A 83 -0.11 -6.78 -3.26
C ASN A 83 -1.64 -6.80 -3.08
N ALA A 84 -2.13 -6.23 -1.99
CA ALA A 84 -3.55 -6.25 -1.64
C ALA A 84 -4.26 -5.03 -2.24
N LYS A 85 -5.38 -5.25 -2.96
CA LYS A 85 -6.23 -4.17 -3.52
C LYS A 85 -6.55 -3.09 -2.48
N ILE A 86 -6.67 -3.48 -1.20
CA ILE A 86 -7.01 -2.61 -0.07
C ILE A 86 -6.00 -1.46 0.15
N LEU A 87 -4.74 -1.64 -0.25
CA LEU A 87 -3.67 -0.65 -0.11
C LEU A 87 -3.44 0.16 -1.40
N GLU A 88 -4.10 -0.20 -2.51
CA GLU A 88 -3.95 0.49 -3.78
C GLU A 88 -4.38 1.97 -3.67
N GLY A 89 -3.64 2.87 -4.32
CA GLY A 89 -3.95 4.32 -4.35
C GLY A 89 -3.31 5.14 -3.22
N GLY A 90 -2.65 4.47 -2.26
CA GLY A 90 -1.78 5.10 -1.27
C GLY A 90 -0.29 4.92 -1.59
N GLN A 91 0.57 5.14 -0.59
CA GLN A 91 1.99 4.80 -0.66
C GLN A 91 2.17 3.29 -0.89
N ARG A 92 3.21 2.92 -1.63
CA ARG A 92 3.53 1.50 -1.86
C ARG A 92 3.83 0.82 -0.53
N PRO A 93 3.15 -0.28 -0.18
CA PRO A 93 3.37 -0.95 1.09
C PRO A 93 4.70 -1.70 1.10
N GLN A 94 5.36 -1.70 2.26
CA GLN A 94 6.49 -2.57 2.51
C GLN A 94 5.98 -4.00 2.70
N MET A 95 6.49 -4.90 1.89
CA MET A 95 6.12 -6.30 1.94
C MET A 95 6.85 -6.99 3.09
N LEU A 96 6.12 -7.75 3.90
CA LEU A 96 6.64 -8.52 5.03
C LEU A 96 6.55 -10.02 4.72
N SER A 97 7.57 -10.76 5.09
CA SER A 97 7.65 -12.22 5.05
C SER A 97 7.88 -12.77 6.45
N SER A 98 7.93 -14.11 6.60
CA SER A 98 8.29 -14.76 7.86
C SER A 98 9.68 -14.35 8.38
N GLY A 99 10.58 -13.91 7.50
CA GLY A 99 11.91 -13.41 7.84
C GLY A 99 12.02 -11.89 8.03
N GLY A 100 10.89 -11.16 8.06
CA GLY A 100 10.86 -9.69 8.11
C GLY A 100 10.57 -9.05 6.75
N ALA A 101 10.85 -7.76 6.61
CA ALA A 101 10.58 -7.04 5.37
C ALA A 101 11.32 -7.67 4.18
N LEU A 102 10.59 -7.95 3.09
CA LEU A 102 11.20 -8.35 1.83
C LEU A 102 12.13 -7.21 1.38
N LEU A 103 13.43 -7.51 1.31
CA LEU A 103 14.38 -6.57 0.76
C LEU A 103 14.12 -6.38 -0.74
N PHE A 104 14.35 -5.15 -1.17
CA PHE A 104 14.24 -4.64 -2.54
C PHE A 104 14.55 -5.71 -3.61
N ASP A 105 13.56 -6.06 -4.44
CA ASP A 105 13.65 -7.09 -5.48
C ASP A 105 14.72 -6.78 -6.55
N ARG A 106 15.09 -5.51 -6.71
CA ARG A 106 16.17 -5.07 -7.60
C ARG A 106 17.56 -5.13 -6.98
N ARG A 107 17.75 -5.65 -5.77
CA ARG A 107 19.10 -5.77 -5.21
C ARG A 107 20.03 -6.50 -6.18
N GLN A 108 19.62 -7.63 -6.73
CA GLN A 108 20.42 -8.37 -7.73
C GLN A 108 20.65 -7.57 -9.02
N ALA A 109 19.64 -6.86 -9.50
CA ALA A 109 19.75 -6.05 -10.73
C ALA A 109 20.66 -4.82 -10.55
N LEU A 110 20.64 -4.23 -9.36
CA LEU A 110 21.45 -3.07 -8.98
C LEU A 110 22.77 -3.48 -8.33
N GLU A 111 23.02 -4.77 -8.10
CA GLU A 111 24.22 -5.26 -7.40
C GLU A 111 25.48 -4.89 -8.17
N ALA A 112 25.46 -5.03 -9.49
CA ALA A 112 26.55 -4.64 -10.36
C ALA A 112 26.79 -3.12 -10.34
N GLU A 113 25.72 -2.31 -10.28
CA GLU A 113 25.81 -0.85 -10.29
C GLU A 113 26.25 -0.30 -8.91
N LEU A 114 25.64 -0.81 -7.84
CA LEU A 114 26.02 -0.52 -6.45
C LEU A 114 27.44 -0.98 -6.17
N SER A 115 27.81 -2.20 -6.57
CA SER A 115 29.19 -2.67 -6.41
C SER A 115 30.16 -1.82 -7.22
N ASN A 116 29.82 -1.33 -8.42
CA ASN A 116 30.69 -0.42 -9.16
C ASN A 116 30.85 0.94 -8.44
N LEU A 117 29.76 1.48 -7.89
CA LEU A 117 29.77 2.72 -7.10
C LEU A 117 30.57 2.57 -5.80
N THR A 118 30.51 1.43 -5.13
CA THR A 118 31.22 1.18 -3.87
C THR A 118 32.61 0.57 -4.06
N ARG A 119 32.92 0.02 -5.23
CA ARG A 119 34.23 -0.59 -5.54
C ARG A 119 35.33 0.44 -5.70
N LEU A 120 34.98 1.65 -6.10
CA LEU A 120 35.89 2.79 -6.10
C LEU A 120 35.89 3.43 -4.71
N GLU A 121 36.28 2.67 -3.69
CA GLU A 121 36.81 3.30 -2.49
C GLU A 121 38.07 4.06 -2.92
N SER A 122 37.98 5.39 -2.83
CA SER A 122 39.07 6.28 -3.18
C SER A 122 40.17 6.09 -2.15
N ASN A 123 41.18 5.28 -2.46
CA ASN A 123 42.45 5.19 -1.70
C ASN A 123 43.30 6.47 -1.89
N SER A 124 42.65 7.63 -1.85
CA SER A 124 43.31 8.92 -1.94
C SER A 124 43.80 9.29 -0.56
N VAL A 125 45.10 9.60 -0.44
CA VAL A 125 45.71 10.12 0.81
C VAL A 125 44.95 11.34 1.36
N PHE A 126 44.21 12.06 0.51
CA PHE A 126 43.36 13.19 0.91
C PHE A 126 42.03 12.77 1.55
N ALA A 127 41.52 11.56 1.27
CA ALA A 127 40.28 11.04 1.85
C ALA A 127 40.46 10.79 3.36
N ASP A 128 41.59 10.19 3.76
CA ASP A 128 41.94 9.99 5.17
C ASP A 128 42.15 11.33 5.90
N THR A 129 42.65 12.35 5.21
CA THR A 129 42.87 13.68 5.81
C THR A 129 41.54 14.35 6.14
N ILE A 130 40.55 14.30 5.23
CA ILE A 130 39.21 14.83 5.46
C ILE A 130 38.45 14.02 6.52
N ALA A 131 38.58 12.68 6.50
CA ALA A 131 37.96 11.83 7.52
C ALA A 131 38.49 12.16 8.93
N SER A 132 39.81 12.35 9.09
CA SER A 132 40.40 12.72 10.39
C SER A 132 39.98 14.12 10.87
N LEU A 133 39.77 15.07 9.96
CA LEU A 133 39.27 16.41 10.27
C LEU A 133 37.82 16.39 10.74
N VAL A 134 37.00 15.47 10.22
CA VAL A 134 35.61 15.29 10.63
C VAL A 134 35.51 14.56 11.98
N GLU A 135 36.37 13.59 12.27
CA GLU A 135 36.37 12.87 13.57
C GLU A 135 36.86 13.73 14.75
N THR A 136 37.60 14.80 14.47
CA THR A 136 38.15 15.71 15.49
C THR A 136 37.31 16.97 15.70
N SER A 137 36.16 17.08 15.02
CA SER A 137 35.15 18.15 15.22
C SER A 137 34.01 17.69 16.12
#